data_AF-A0A7J9VJB8-F1
#
_entry.id   AF-A0A7J9VJB8-F1
#
_cell.length_a   1.000
_cell.length_b   1.000
_cell.length_c   1.000
_cell.angle_alpha   90.00
_cell.angle_beta   90.00
_cell.angle_gamma   90.00
#
_symmetry.space_group_name_H-M   'P 1'
#
loop_
_entity.id
_entity.type
_entity.pdbx_description
1 polymer ?
#
loop_
_entity_poly.entity_id
_entity_poly.type
_entity_poly.pdbx_seq_one_letter_code
_entity_poly.pdbx_strand_id
1 'polypeptide(L)'
;MSTALDSAKVDPRLIRETAIAHGVCVRPIIQELYDTKTGQVRLVPIPCGFTKQNKCPPCADAARRLRMQQCREGWHLEEEPVPVEEPDDDSEGADDENDPCADDGEQADDQASRRVRSTRRRQDVPDLPKVEQTNTTLGRTFEAADGKTYRPSMFLTLTLDSYGRVRPDGTPVDPDSYDYRRAALDALHFGKLVDRFWQNLRRCAGYKVQYFATVEPQKRRAPHLHAAVRGVIPREVVRQVVEATYHQLWWPRHDAPVFPEGGPMPRWDPTLRQYVMPDTGRPLATWERALKRIDGDPYAEPAHVLRFGVQMDYQGILAGSADRDRRIGYLTKYLTKTIAGERKELTRRQREHAERLHEEIRWLPCSPECSNWLRYGVQPKNPVAGMKPGQCPKRAHELDNLGYGGRRVLVSRKWTGKTLADHKADRTEVVRQALAAAGIEMEDVDRYSATATDDDGKPRYIWSPLDPKDTDPPTYKQIILTAIADKQRWRAQYEQAKAQAGCDPGNYSATEAAREHGEGAMGHG
;
A
#
# COMPACT_ATOMS: atom_id res chain seq x y z
N MET A 1 22.77 -29.30 -32.36
CA MET A 1 21.91 -30.38 -31.83
C MET A 1 21.56 -30.02 -30.39
N SER A 2 20.41 -29.39 -30.19
CA SER A 2 19.92 -28.99 -28.87
C SER A 2 19.16 -30.18 -28.29
N THR A 3 19.66 -30.77 -27.21
CA THR A 3 18.90 -31.71 -26.39
C THR A 3 17.75 -30.93 -25.76
N ALA A 4 16.58 -30.96 -26.41
CA ALA A 4 15.35 -30.51 -25.80
C ALA A 4 15.14 -31.37 -24.54
N LEU A 5 15.44 -30.81 -23.38
CA LEU A 5 15.07 -31.41 -22.11
C LEU A 5 13.58 -31.72 -22.19
N ASP A 6 13.23 -32.98 -21.96
CA ASP A 6 11.86 -33.43 -21.85
C ASP A 6 11.23 -32.74 -20.64
N SER A 7 10.70 -31.54 -20.87
CA SER A 7 10.12 -30.64 -19.87
C SER A 7 9.05 -31.32 -19.01
N ALA A 8 8.41 -32.38 -19.51
CA ALA A 8 7.47 -33.20 -18.75
C ALA A 8 8.15 -33.83 -17.51
N LYS A 9 9.43 -34.24 -17.63
CA LYS A 9 10.21 -34.94 -16.61
C LYS A 9 10.87 -34.03 -15.58
N VAL A 10 10.90 -32.72 -15.80
CA VAL A 10 11.51 -31.77 -14.85
C VAL A 10 10.56 -31.56 -13.66
N ASP A 11 11.10 -31.68 -12.44
CA ASP A 11 10.35 -31.45 -11.19
C ASP A 11 9.81 -30.00 -11.15
N PRO A 12 8.48 -29.81 -11.00
CA PRO A 12 7.88 -28.48 -10.82
C PRO A 12 8.48 -27.66 -9.68
N ARG A 13 8.94 -28.30 -8.59
CA ARG A 13 9.59 -27.61 -7.47
C ARG A 13 10.92 -27.00 -7.90
N LEU A 14 11.73 -27.75 -8.66
CA LEU A 14 13.01 -27.28 -9.18
C LEU A 14 12.83 -26.12 -10.18
N ILE A 15 11.81 -26.19 -11.05
CA ILE A 15 11.48 -25.08 -11.96
C ILE A 15 11.11 -23.84 -11.15
N ARG A 16 10.28 -24.00 -10.12
CA ARG A 16 9.85 -22.90 -9.26
C ARG A 16 11.04 -22.27 -8.51
N GLU A 17 11.93 -23.07 -7.95
CA GLU A 17 13.12 -22.59 -7.23
C GLU A 17 14.11 -21.88 -8.18
N THR A 18 14.34 -22.43 -9.36
CA THR A 18 15.15 -21.81 -10.41
C THR A 18 14.53 -20.48 -10.87
N ALA A 19 13.21 -20.43 -11.10
CA ALA A 19 12.51 -19.20 -11.42
C ALA A 19 12.69 -18.13 -10.33
N ILE A 20 12.60 -18.53 -9.05
CA ILE A 20 12.87 -17.62 -7.92
C ILE A 20 14.30 -17.10 -7.96
N ALA A 21 15.29 -17.98 -8.14
CA ALA A 21 16.70 -17.62 -8.17
C ALA A 21 17.05 -16.61 -9.29
N HIS A 22 16.38 -16.70 -10.44
CA HIS A 22 16.58 -15.79 -11.57
C HIS A 22 15.61 -14.60 -11.60
N GLY A 23 14.70 -14.48 -10.64
CA GLY A 23 13.74 -13.37 -10.60
C GLY A 23 12.64 -13.45 -11.66
N VAL A 24 12.27 -14.66 -12.09
CA VAL A 24 11.15 -14.93 -13.02
C VAL A 24 9.87 -15.21 -12.24
N CYS A 25 8.74 -14.69 -12.72
CA CYS A 25 7.44 -14.93 -12.09
C CYS A 25 7.15 -16.44 -11.98
N VAL A 26 6.78 -16.92 -10.78
CA VAL A 26 6.44 -18.33 -10.54
C VAL A 26 4.98 -18.69 -10.85
N ARG A 27 4.19 -17.68 -11.21
CA ARG A 27 2.75 -17.77 -11.47
C ARG A 27 2.31 -16.80 -12.57
N PRO A 28 2.99 -16.78 -13.73
CA PRO A 28 2.63 -15.85 -14.80
C PRO A 28 1.19 -16.07 -15.25
N ILE A 29 0.55 -14.97 -15.65
CA ILE A 29 -0.68 -15.02 -16.42
C ILE A 29 -0.25 -15.30 -17.86
N ILE A 30 -0.76 -16.38 -18.45
CA ILE A 30 -0.41 -16.73 -19.82
C ILE A 30 -1.41 -16.03 -20.75
N GLN A 31 -0.89 -15.25 -21.68
CA GLN A 31 -1.67 -14.69 -22.77
C GLN A 31 -1.29 -15.39 -24.06
N GLU A 32 -2.27 -15.71 -24.87
CA GLU A 32 -2.08 -16.10 -26.25
C GLU A 32 -2.08 -14.84 -27.12
N LEU A 33 -1.04 -14.70 -27.94
CA LEU A 33 -0.85 -13.63 -28.90
C LEU A 33 -0.99 -14.22 -30.31
N TYR A 34 -2.04 -13.81 -31.02
CA TYR A 34 -2.26 -14.15 -32.42
C TYR A 34 -1.87 -12.97 -33.32
N ASP A 35 -0.92 -13.19 -34.24
CA ASP A 35 -0.58 -12.23 -35.30
C ASP A 35 -1.45 -12.52 -36.53
N THR A 36 -2.44 -11.66 -36.80
CA THR A 36 -3.41 -11.83 -37.90
C THR A 36 -2.76 -11.82 -39.27
N LYS A 37 -1.58 -11.20 -39.42
CA LYS A 37 -0.87 -11.11 -40.70
C LYS A 37 -0.10 -12.39 -41.02
N THR A 38 0.48 -13.04 -40.02
CA THR A 38 1.30 -14.24 -40.21
C THR A 38 0.57 -15.54 -39.85
N GLY A 39 -0.56 -15.45 -39.15
CA GLY A 39 -1.27 -16.58 -38.56
C GLY A 39 -0.53 -17.24 -37.39
N GLN A 40 0.58 -16.65 -36.92
CA GLN A 40 1.37 -17.22 -35.83
C GLN A 40 0.69 -16.99 -34.48
N VAL A 41 0.65 -18.05 -33.68
CA VAL A 41 0.22 -18.03 -32.28
C VAL A 41 1.45 -18.12 -31.38
N ARG A 42 1.51 -17.28 -30.34
CA ARG A 42 2.59 -17.27 -29.35
C ARG A 42 2.02 -17.22 -27.95
N LEU A 43 2.63 -17.96 -27.03
CA LEU A 43 2.27 -17.91 -25.62
C LEU A 43 3.23 -16.97 -24.89
N VAL A 44 2.68 -15.91 -24.31
CA VAL A 44 3.44 -14.84 -23.66
C VAL A 44 3.17 -14.87 -22.15
N PRO A 45 4.18 -15.16 -21.31
CA PRO A 45 4.03 -15.12 -19.87
C PRO A 45 4.10 -13.69 -19.33
N ILE A 46 2.98 -13.18 -18.80
CA ILE A 46 2.92 -11.88 -18.13
C ILE A 46 3.15 -12.06 -16.62
N PRO A 47 4.05 -11.29 -15.98
CA PRO A 47 4.24 -11.34 -14.53
C PRO A 47 2.96 -11.04 -13.76
N CYS A 48 2.69 -11.79 -12.70
CA CYS A 48 1.42 -11.74 -11.96
C CYS A 48 1.13 -10.47 -11.16
N GLY A 49 2.10 -9.58 -10.98
CA GLY A 49 1.95 -8.34 -10.19
C GLY A 49 1.77 -8.51 -8.67
N PHE A 50 1.70 -9.74 -8.13
CA PHE A 50 1.55 -9.95 -6.69
C PHE A 50 2.70 -9.32 -5.89
N THR A 51 2.34 -8.52 -4.89
CA THR A 51 3.29 -7.79 -4.04
C THR A 51 3.72 -8.56 -2.79
N LYS A 52 3.06 -9.68 -2.45
CA LYS A 52 3.40 -10.52 -1.28
C LYS A 52 4.42 -11.60 -1.62
N GLN A 53 5.50 -11.71 -0.84
CA GLN A 53 6.58 -12.69 -1.03
C GLN A 53 6.09 -14.14 -0.95
N ASN A 54 5.16 -14.46 -0.04
CA ASN A 54 4.59 -15.80 0.08
C ASN A 54 3.75 -16.23 -1.14
N LYS A 55 3.26 -15.27 -1.95
CA LYS A 55 2.53 -15.54 -3.20
C LYS A 55 3.51 -15.66 -4.37
N CYS A 56 4.34 -14.64 -4.61
CA CYS A 56 5.32 -14.62 -5.69
C CYS A 56 6.55 -13.81 -5.26
N PRO A 57 7.64 -14.46 -4.78
CA PRO A 57 8.83 -13.74 -4.33
C PRO A 57 9.45 -12.83 -5.41
N PRO A 58 9.56 -13.24 -6.69
CA PRO A 58 10.14 -12.41 -7.75
C PRO A 58 9.33 -11.14 -8.05
N CYS A 59 8.01 -11.25 -8.20
CA CYS A 59 7.16 -10.06 -8.45
C CYS A 59 7.12 -9.14 -7.23
N ALA A 60 7.10 -9.70 -6.02
CA ALA A 60 7.17 -8.93 -4.79
C ALA A 60 8.48 -8.13 -4.68
N ASP A 61 9.62 -8.75 -5.00
CA ASP A 61 10.92 -8.06 -5.03
C ASP A 61 10.98 -6.98 -6.12
N ALA A 62 10.45 -7.25 -7.32
CA ALA A 62 10.37 -6.26 -8.39
C ALA A 62 9.54 -5.03 -7.97
N ALA A 63 8.37 -5.25 -7.35
CA ALA A 63 7.52 -4.19 -6.81
C ALA A 63 8.22 -3.42 -5.67
N ARG A 64 8.95 -4.13 -4.79
CA ARG A 64 9.75 -3.52 -3.73
C ARG A 64 10.82 -2.60 -4.29
N ARG A 65 11.58 -3.04 -5.28
CA ARG A 65 12.63 -2.23 -5.94
C ARG A 65 12.05 -0.99 -6.61
N LEU A 66 10.91 -1.11 -7.29
CA LEU A 66 10.20 0.03 -7.88
C LEU A 66 9.83 1.07 -6.82
N ARG A 67 9.32 0.62 -5.66
CA ARG A 67 9.00 1.51 -4.53
C ARG A 67 10.25 2.12 -3.87
N MET A 68 11.37 1.40 -3.82
CA MET A 68 12.65 1.96 -3.34
C MET A 68 13.10 3.13 -4.22
N GLN A 69 13.00 2.99 -5.54
CA GLN A 69 13.32 4.05 -6.49
C GLN A 69 12.37 5.24 -6.31
N GLN A 70 11.06 5.01 -6.29
CA GLN A 70 10.09 6.09 -6.04
C GLN A 70 10.39 6.85 -4.74
N CYS A 71 10.73 6.15 -3.66
CA CYS A 71 11.12 6.78 -2.41
C CYS A 71 12.42 7.59 -2.56
N ARG A 72 13.42 7.04 -3.28
CA ARG A 72 14.72 7.68 -3.49
C ARG A 72 14.59 8.98 -4.28
N GLU A 73 13.84 8.96 -5.38
CA GLU A 73 13.67 10.11 -6.27
C GLU A 73 12.97 11.28 -5.56
N GLY A 74 11.99 11.03 -4.68
CA GLY A 74 11.21 12.12 -4.09
C GLY A 74 11.73 12.69 -2.76
N TRP A 75 12.59 11.99 -2.01
CA TRP A 75 12.83 12.35 -0.60
C TRP A 75 13.62 13.65 -0.40
N HIS A 76 14.58 13.91 -1.27
CA HIS A 76 15.43 15.09 -1.21
C HIS A 76 15.38 15.90 -2.50
N LEU A 77 14.20 15.99 -3.14
CA LEU A 77 14.04 16.86 -4.31
C LEU A 77 14.49 18.29 -3.98
N GLU A 78 15.21 18.88 -4.91
CA GLU A 78 15.70 20.25 -4.85
C GLU A 78 14.85 21.21 -5.68
N GLU A 79 14.07 20.66 -6.61
CA GLU A 79 13.17 21.35 -7.53
C GLU A 79 11.72 20.88 -7.30
N GLU A 80 10.75 21.78 -7.53
CA GLU A 80 9.34 21.43 -7.42
C GLU A 80 8.99 20.37 -8.49
N PRO A 81 8.34 19.27 -8.10
CA PRO A 81 7.90 18.29 -9.07
C PRO A 81 6.82 18.90 -9.97
N VAL A 82 6.97 18.71 -11.28
CA VAL A 82 5.93 19.08 -12.25
C VAL A 82 4.68 18.24 -11.94
N PRO A 83 3.53 18.85 -11.62
CA PRO A 83 2.31 18.11 -11.36
C PRO A 83 1.88 17.35 -12.62
N VAL A 84 1.38 16.13 -12.45
CA VAL A 84 0.49 15.54 -13.46
C VAL A 84 -0.76 16.42 -13.49
N GLU A 85 -1.20 16.87 -14.68
CA GLU A 85 -2.40 17.71 -14.84
C GLU A 85 -3.65 16.92 -14.41
N GLU A 86 -3.92 16.92 -13.10
CA GLU A 86 -5.21 16.59 -12.50
C GLU A 86 -5.61 17.78 -11.61
N PRO A 87 -6.89 18.18 -11.57
CA PRO A 87 -7.31 19.38 -10.87
C PRO A 87 -6.85 19.37 -9.41
N ASP A 88 -6.29 20.49 -8.96
CA ASP A 88 -5.88 20.76 -7.58
C ASP A 88 -7.10 20.71 -6.65
N ASP A 89 -7.50 19.52 -6.22
CA ASP A 89 -8.28 19.39 -5.00
C ASP A 89 -7.31 19.23 -3.83
N ASP A 90 -6.93 20.35 -3.21
CA ASP A 90 -6.17 20.40 -1.96
C ASP A 90 -6.96 19.76 -0.78
N SER A 91 -8.15 19.18 -1.04
CA SER A 91 -8.86 18.21 -0.18
C SER A 91 -8.28 16.79 -0.29
N GLU A 92 -7.01 16.57 0.03
CA GLU A 92 -6.53 15.19 0.34
C GLU A 92 -6.97 14.75 1.75
N GLY A 93 -8.24 14.92 2.09
CA GLY A 93 -8.66 14.80 3.48
C GLY A 93 -10.13 14.99 3.80
N ALA A 94 -11.06 14.70 2.90
CA ALA A 94 -12.41 14.29 3.27
C ALA A 94 -13.15 13.80 2.02
N ASP A 95 -12.96 12.56 1.65
CA ASP A 95 -13.83 11.88 0.70
C ASP A 95 -14.32 10.63 1.42
N ASP A 96 -15.61 10.60 1.71
CA ASP A 96 -16.34 9.35 1.99
C ASP A 96 -16.32 8.43 0.74
N GLU A 97 -15.70 8.87 -0.36
CA GLU A 97 -15.34 8.08 -1.55
C GLU A 97 -14.04 7.28 -1.37
N ASN A 98 -13.26 7.56 -0.32
CA ASN A 98 -12.14 6.70 0.10
C ASN A 98 -12.60 5.67 1.17
N ASP A 99 -13.81 5.09 1.03
CA ASP A 99 -14.04 3.74 1.56
C ASP A 99 -13.21 2.78 0.68
N PRO A 100 -12.16 2.12 1.20
CA PRO A 100 -11.32 1.21 0.41
C PRO A 100 -12.06 -0.09 0.02
N CYS A 101 -13.39 -0.06 -0.07
CA CYS A 101 -14.31 -1.15 -0.34
C CYS A 101 -15.46 -0.77 -1.30
N ALA A 102 -15.40 0.39 -1.95
CA ALA A 102 -16.24 0.65 -3.11
C ALA A 102 -15.73 -0.19 -4.28
N ASP A 103 -16.52 -1.18 -4.67
CA ASP A 103 -16.44 -1.89 -5.94
C ASP A 103 -16.93 -0.94 -7.05
N ASP A 104 -16.29 -1.00 -8.22
CA ASP A 104 -16.54 -0.10 -9.37
C ASP A 104 -17.94 -0.37 -9.95
N GLY A 105 -18.97 0.23 -9.35
CA GLY A 105 -20.36 0.19 -9.81
C GLY A 105 -20.87 1.59 -10.11
N GLU A 106 -21.55 1.73 -11.25
CA GLU A 106 -22.06 2.96 -11.88
C GLU A 106 -22.58 4.03 -10.92
N GLN A 107 -22.10 5.26 -11.11
CA GLN A 107 -22.51 6.47 -10.40
C GLN A 107 -23.98 6.78 -10.67
N ALA A 108 -24.83 6.54 -9.66
CA ALA A 108 -26.13 7.20 -9.56
C ALA A 108 -25.96 8.50 -8.76
N ASP A 109 -26.29 9.61 -9.41
CA ASP A 109 -26.24 10.98 -8.90
C ASP A 109 -27.30 11.19 -7.80
N ASP A 110 -26.94 10.94 -6.54
CA ASP A 110 -27.75 11.31 -5.37
C ASP A 110 -27.08 12.48 -4.64
N GLN A 111 -27.52 13.69 -4.96
CA GLN A 111 -27.25 14.93 -4.23
C GLN A 111 -27.90 14.91 -2.84
N ALA A 112 -27.46 14.02 -1.95
CA ALA A 112 -27.78 14.08 -0.54
C ALA A 112 -26.77 14.99 0.17
N SER A 113 -27.25 16.13 0.68
CA SER A 113 -26.46 17.12 1.43
C SER A 113 -25.53 16.45 2.45
N ARG A 114 -24.22 16.58 2.24
CA ARG A 114 -23.17 15.96 3.05
C ARG A 114 -23.35 16.29 4.54
N ARG A 115 -23.61 15.28 5.37
CA ARG A 115 -23.89 15.44 6.81
C ARG A 115 -22.62 15.76 7.59
N VAL A 116 -22.33 17.05 7.80
CA VAL A 116 -21.19 17.51 8.60
C VAL A 116 -21.55 17.51 10.09
N ARG A 117 -21.15 16.47 10.82
CA ARG A 117 -21.26 16.43 12.28
C ARG A 117 -20.13 17.29 12.87
N SER A 118 -20.48 18.36 13.59
CA SER A 118 -19.54 19.11 14.42
C SER A 118 -19.08 18.21 15.59
N THR A 119 -18.03 17.42 15.39
CA THR A 119 -17.38 16.69 16.48
C THR A 119 -16.75 17.70 17.43
N ARG A 120 -17.29 17.85 18.63
CA ARG A 120 -16.78 18.78 19.64
C ARG A 120 -15.27 18.54 19.82
N ARG A 121 -14.46 19.57 19.61
CA ARG A 121 -13.01 19.48 19.85
C ARG A 121 -12.81 19.13 21.32
N ARG A 122 -11.99 18.10 21.57
CA ARG A 122 -11.54 17.73 22.90
C ARG A 122 -10.74 18.88 23.53
N GLN A 123 -10.93 19.11 24.82
CA GLN A 123 -10.22 20.16 25.57
C GLN A 123 -8.94 19.63 26.25
N ASP A 124 -8.79 18.31 26.31
CA ASP A 124 -7.64 17.60 26.89
C ASP A 124 -6.47 17.42 25.90
N VAL A 125 -6.39 18.25 24.85
CA VAL A 125 -5.33 18.20 23.84
C VAL A 125 -4.61 19.53 23.70
N PRO A 126 -3.30 19.53 23.46
CA PRO A 126 -2.55 20.77 23.30
C PRO A 126 -3.02 21.55 22.07
N ASP A 127 -2.91 22.87 22.16
CA ASP A 127 -3.11 23.75 21.01
C ASP A 127 -1.92 23.67 20.08
N LEU A 128 -2.23 23.52 18.79
CA LEU A 128 -1.21 23.41 17.75
C LEU A 128 -0.81 24.79 17.26
N PRO A 129 0.49 25.00 16.95
CA PRO A 129 0.97 26.26 16.40
C PRO A 129 0.32 26.52 15.03
N LYS A 130 -0.08 27.76 14.79
CA LYS A 130 -0.55 28.22 13.48
C LYS A 130 0.62 28.87 12.75
N VAL A 131 0.98 28.31 11.60
CA VAL A 131 2.06 28.81 10.76
C VAL A 131 1.48 29.19 9.40
N GLU A 132 1.94 30.31 8.84
CA GLU A 132 1.58 30.74 7.50
C GLU A 132 2.00 29.69 6.46
N GLN A 133 1.12 29.42 5.50
CA GLN A 133 1.32 28.36 4.52
C GLN A 133 1.93 28.91 3.25
N THR A 134 3.05 28.33 2.84
CA THR A 134 3.69 28.60 1.56
C THR A 134 3.29 27.54 0.53
N ASN A 135 3.03 27.94 -0.71
CA ASN A 135 2.69 27.02 -1.80
C ASN A 135 3.94 26.36 -2.40
N THR A 136 4.68 25.64 -1.56
CA THR A 136 5.87 24.86 -1.94
C THR A 136 5.78 23.47 -1.33
N THR A 137 6.29 22.48 -2.06
CA THR A 137 6.44 21.12 -1.53
C THR A 137 7.82 20.88 -0.93
N LEU A 138 8.76 21.81 -1.12
CA LEU A 138 10.15 21.66 -0.75
C LEU A 138 10.44 22.07 0.70
N GLY A 139 11.42 21.41 1.30
CA GLY A 139 11.93 21.77 2.63
C GLY A 139 12.83 23.01 2.60
N ARG A 140 13.05 23.62 3.77
CA ARG A 140 14.01 24.72 3.93
C ARG A 140 15.43 24.28 3.63
N THR A 141 16.22 25.18 3.04
CA THR A 141 17.66 25.03 2.88
C THR A 141 18.39 25.64 4.07
N PHE A 142 19.59 25.13 4.34
CA PHE A 142 20.48 25.61 5.37
C PHE A 142 21.88 25.75 4.78
N GLU A 143 22.60 26.78 5.18
CA GLU A 143 23.99 26.99 4.79
C GLU A 143 24.90 26.59 5.95
N ALA A 144 25.89 25.75 5.67
CA ALA A 144 26.93 25.41 6.63
C ALA A 144 28.02 26.49 6.64
N ALA A 145 28.83 26.50 7.70
CA ALA A 145 29.95 27.44 7.85
C ALA A 145 31.02 27.30 6.73
N ASP A 146 31.03 26.17 6.02
CA ASP A 146 31.89 25.91 4.85
C ASP A 146 31.28 26.41 3.52
N GLY A 147 30.13 27.10 3.56
CA GLY A 147 29.43 27.63 2.39
C GLY A 147 28.57 26.59 1.65
N LYS A 148 28.48 25.35 2.12
CA LYS A 148 27.63 24.33 1.48
C LYS A 148 26.18 24.50 1.87
N THR A 149 25.31 24.57 0.87
CA THR A 149 23.87 24.55 1.04
C THR A 149 23.36 23.11 1.11
N TYR A 150 22.61 22.77 2.16
CA TYR A 150 21.98 21.47 2.32
C TYR A 150 20.47 21.62 2.55
N ARG A 151 19.70 20.69 1.98
CA ARG A 151 18.25 20.58 2.17
C ARG A 151 17.93 19.29 2.93
N PRO A 152 17.96 19.32 4.28
CA PRO A 152 17.72 18.13 5.07
C PRO A 152 16.24 17.72 4.98
N SER A 153 16.01 16.42 5.10
CA SER A 153 14.68 15.82 5.26
C SER A 153 14.63 15.07 6.58
N MET A 154 13.47 14.51 6.93
CA MET A 154 13.34 13.74 8.17
C MET A 154 12.80 12.34 7.95
N PHE A 155 13.15 11.46 8.89
CA PHE A 155 12.59 10.14 9.05
C PHE A 155 11.81 10.07 10.36
N LEU A 156 10.56 9.62 10.29
CA LEU A 156 9.63 9.59 11.41
C LEU A 156 9.11 8.17 11.62
N THR A 157 9.09 7.73 12.89
CA THR A 157 8.33 6.54 13.30
C THR A 157 7.30 6.91 14.35
N LEU A 158 6.04 6.61 14.07
CA LEU A 158 4.92 6.75 15.00
C LEU A 158 4.37 5.39 15.37
N THR A 159 4.04 5.24 16.64
CA THR A 159 3.61 3.98 17.22
C THR A 159 2.30 4.16 17.94
N LEU A 160 1.46 3.12 17.94
CA LEU A 160 0.30 3.07 18.83
C LEU A 160 0.75 2.89 20.28
N ASP A 161 -0.18 3.01 21.21
CA ASP A 161 0.08 2.78 22.63
C ASP A 161 0.27 1.28 22.95
N SER A 162 0.66 0.98 24.19
CA SER A 162 0.75 -0.37 24.71
C SER A 162 -0.61 -0.86 25.22
N TYR A 163 -0.90 -2.16 25.02
CA TYR A 163 -2.14 -2.80 25.47
C TYR A 163 -1.92 -3.78 26.64
N GLY A 164 -0.70 -3.80 27.17
CA GLY A 164 -0.27 -4.70 28.23
C GLY A 164 1.23 -4.96 28.15
N ARG A 165 1.80 -5.57 29.18
CA ARG A 165 3.25 -5.87 29.20
C ARG A 165 3.56 -6.97 28.19
N VAL A 166 4.59 -6.78 27.36
CA VAL A 166 5.03 -7.77 26.36
C VAL A 166 6.44 -8.30 26.66
N ARG A 167 6.72 -9.52 26.20
CA ARG A 167 8.03 -10.16 26.19
C ARG A 167 8.92 -9.61 25.06
N PRO A 168 10.24 -9.91 25.05
CA PRO A 168 11.13 -9.47 23.96
C PRO A 168 10.73 -9.93 22.56
N ASP A 169 10.01 -11.05 22.46
CA ASP A 169 9.46 -11.61 21.22
C ASP A 169 8.14 -10.96 20.76
N GLY A 170 7.64 -9.99 21.53
CA GLY A 170 6.42 -9.23 21.25
C GLY A 170 5.13 -9.84 21.79
N THR A 171 5.17 -11.04 22.37
CA THR A 171 3.97 -11.69 22.93
C THR A 171 3.61 -11.12 24.30
N PRO A 172 2.32 -11.02 24.67
CA PRO A 172 1.90 -10.55 25.99
C PRO A 172 2.45 -11.44 27.10
N VAL A 173 3.02 -10.83 28.15
CA VAL A 173 3.49 -11.54 29.35
C VAL A 173 2.35 -12.35 29.96
N ASP A 174 1.19 -11.72 30.10
CA ASP A 174 -0.07 -12.35 30.46
C ASP A 174 -1.09 -12.09 29.35
N PRO A 175 -1.43 -13.11 28.54
CA PRO A 175 -2.45 -12.98 27.50
C PRO A 175 -3.85 -12.65 28.03
N ASP A 176 -4.19 -12.98 29.28
CA ASP A 176 -5.56 -12.82 29.78
C ASP A 176 -5.87 -11.39 30.24
N SER A 177 -4.84 -10.65 30.69
CA SER A 177 -4.94 -9.23 31.01
C SER A 177 -4.56 -8.29 29.86
N TYR A 178 -4.16 -8.82 28.70
CA TYR A 178 -3.84 -8.00 27.53
C TYR A 178 -5.12 -7.48 26.85
N ASP A 179 -5.20 -6.18 26.60
CA ASP A 179 -6.37 -5.54 25.99
C ASP A 179 -6.39 -5.76 24.47
N TYR A 180 -6.75 -6.97 24.06
CA TYR A 180 -6.87 -7.36 22.65
C TYR A 180 -7.97 -6.58 21.93
N ARG A 181 -9.04 -6.20 22.65
CA ARG A 181 -10.16 -5.48 22.07
C ARG A 181 -9.74 -4.09 21.64
N ARG A 182 -9.08 -3.31 22.52
CA ARG A 182 -8.53 -2.01 22.17
C ARG A 182 -7.48 -2.14 21.06
N ALA A 183 -6.59 -3.13 21.16
CA ALA A 183 -5.59 -3.39 20.13
C ALA A 183 -6.21 -3.62 18.74
N ALA A 184 -7.31 -4.37 18.67
CA ALA A 184 -8.05 -4.64 17.44
C ALA A 184 -8.75 -3.39 16.89
N LEU A 185 -9.44 -2.62 17.75
CA LEU A 185 -10.09 -1.35 17.34
C LEU A 185 -9.07 -0.32 16.85
N ASP A 186 -7.95 -0.17 17.55
CA ASP A 186 -6.87 0.72 17.15
C ASP A 186 -6.26 0.29 15.81
N ALA A 187 -6.09 -1.01 15.58
CA ALA A 187 -5.60 -1.53 14.31
C ALA A 187 -6.58 -1.31 13.14
N LEU A 188 -7.87 -1.55 13.37
CA LEU A 188 -8.95 -1.37 12.40
C LEU A 188 -9.06 0.07 11.88
N HIS A 189 -8.79 1.06 12.73
CA HIS A 189 -8.94 2.47 12.39
C HIS A 189 -7.62 3.25 12.37
N PHE A 190 -6.48 2.56 12.41
CA PHE A 190 -5.14 3.18 12.40
C PHE A 190 -4.95 4.12 11.21
N GLY A 191 -5.45 3.77 10.02
CA GLY A 191 -5.38 4.63 8.83
C GLY A 191 -5.99 6.01 9.07
N LYS A 192 -7.14 6.06 9.74
CA LYS A 192 -7.82 7.33 10.06
C LYS A 192 -7.01 8.20 11.02
N LEU A 193 -6.25 7.58 11.94
CA LEU A 193 -5.36 8.30 12.85
C LEU A 193 -4.16 8.88 12.09
N VAL A 194 -3.59 8.11 11.16
CA VAL A 194 -2.49 8.53 10.28
C VAL A 194 -2.91 9.69 9.38
N ASP A 195 -4.12 9.65 8.82
CA ASP A 195 -4.64 10.76 7.99
C ASP A 195 -4.77 12.05 8.81
N ARG A 196 -5.29 11.96 10.03
CA ARG A 196 -5.37 13.11 10.96
C ARG A 196 -3.99 13.64 11.32
N PHE A 197 -2.99 12.76 11.49
CA PHE A 197 -1.62 13.18 11.73
C PHE A 197 -1.08 14.04 10.60
N TRP A 198 -1.22 13.60 9.35
CA TRP A 198 -0.72 14.36 8.19
C TRP A 198 -1.45 15.69 8.02
N GLN A 199 -2.77 15.72 8.24
CA GLN A 199 -3.55 16.95 8.24
C GLN A 199 -3.05 17.96 9.29
N ASN A 200 -2.82 17.50 10.52
CA ASN A 200 -2.31 18.34 11.59
C ASN A 200 -0.87 18.80 11.33
N LEU A 201 -0.01 17.90 10.84
CA LEU A 201 1.38 18.21 10.54
C LEU A 201 1.48 19.27 9.45
N ARG A 202 0.71 19.16 8.35
CA ARG A 202 0.67 20.16 7.27
C ARG A 202 0.27 21.55 7.79
N ARG A 203 -0.72 21.63 8.69
CA ARG A 203 -1.13 22.89 9.32
C ARG A 203 -0.02 23.54 10.16
N CYS A 204 0.85 22.74 10.76
CA CYS A 204 1.91 23.21 11.65
C CYS A 204 3.26 23.41 10.95
N ALA A 205 3.46 22.83 9.75
CA ALA A 205 4.74 22.82 9.06
C ALA A 205 5.03 24.12 8.29
N GLY A 206 3.99 24.81 7.80
CA GLY A 206 4.10 26.02 6.98
C GLY A 206 4.36 25.78 5.49
N TYR A 207 4.30 24.52 5.02
CA TYR A 207 4.46 24.15 3.61
C TYR A 207 3.67 22.88 3.28
N LYS A 208 3.52 22.56 1.99
CA LYS A 208 2.80 21.36 1.50
C LYS A 208 3.62 20.09 1.76
N VAL A 209 3.63 19.60 3.00
CA VAL A 209 4.39 18.41 3.44
C VAL A 209 4.11 17.21 2.54
N GLN A 210 5.18 16.67 1.94
CA GLN A 210 5.17 15.44 1.15
C GLN A 210 5.86 14.31 1.91
N TYR A 211 5.35 13.09 1.77
CA TYR A 211 5.90 11.92 2.42
C TYR A 211 5.82 10.66 1.56
N PHE A 212 6.74 9.74 1.85
CA PHE A 212 6.65 8.33 1.51
C PHE A 212 6.62 7.55 2.83
N ALA A 213 5.52 6.88 3.12
CA ALA A 213 5.31 6.18 4.37
C ALA A 213 4.84 4.75 4.17
N THR A 214 5.13 3.91 5.15
CA THR A 214 4.76 2.50 5.16
C THR A 214 4.17 2.11 6.50
N VAL A 215 3.18 1.23 6.45
CA VAL A 215 2.54 0.67 7.65
C VAL A 215 3.05 -0.75 7.91
N GLU A 216 3.65 -0.91 9.09
CA GLU A 216 4.32 -2.13 9.53
C GLU A 216 3.74 -2.65 10.86
N PRO A 217 3.63 -3.98 11.06
CA PRO A 217 3.43 -4.53 12.40
C PRO A 217 4.69 -4.35 13.27
N GLN A 218 4.56 -3.76 14.46
CA GLN A 218 5.61 -3.87 15.46
C GLN A 218 5.74 -5.32 15.97
N LYS A 219 6.78 -5.60 16.76
CA LYS A 219 6.94 -6.84 17.55
C LYS A 219 5.64 -7.30 18.23
N ARG A 220 4.86 -6.39 18.81
CA ARG A 220 3.58 -6.68 19.48
C ARG A 220 2.35 -6.70 18.55
N ARG A 221 2.57 -6.75 17.23
CA ARG A 221 1.55 -6.72 16.16
C ARG A 221 0.71 -5.44 16.07
N ALA A 222 0.99 -4.44 16.91
CA ALA A 222 0.39 -3.11 16.78
C ALA A 222 0.91 -2.41 15.51
N PRO A 223 0.04 -1.78 14.71
CA PRO A 223 0.45 -0.99 13.56
C PRO A 223 1.35 0.18 13.91
N HIS A 224 2.39 0.37 13.11
CA HIS A 224 3.32 1.49 13.13
C HIS A 224 3.34 2.21 11.80
N LEU A 225 3.59 3.51 11.84
CA LEU A 225 3.88 4.31 10.67
C LEU A 225 5.39 4.59 10.63
N HIS A 226 6.04 4.24 9.53
CA HIS A 226 7.39 4.69 9.20
C HIS A 226 7.30 5.63 8.01
N ALA A 227 7.90 6.81 8.08
CA ALA A 227 7.76 7.83 7.03
C ALA A 227 9.09 8.52 6.73
N ALA A 228 9.45 8.54 5.45
CA ALA A 228 10.31 9.54 4.86
C ALA A 228 9.46 10.79 4.61
N VAL A 229 9.86 11.95 5.14
CA VAL A 229 9.16 13.21 4.96
C VAL A 229 10.12 14.23 4.37
N ARG A 230 9.69 14.93 3.31
CA ARG A 230 10.52 15.96 2.66
C ARG A 230 10.58 17.19 3.56
N GLY A 231 11.79 17.70 3.78
CA GLY A 231 12.04 18.83 4.66
C GLY A 231 12.13 18.46 6.13
N VAL A 232 12.56 19.42 6.94
CA VAL A 232 12.73 19.29 8.39
C VAL A 232 11.70 20.16 9.10
N ILE A 233 11.00 19.54 10.04
CA ILE A 233 10.05 20.19 10.94
C ILE A 233 10.64 20.10 12.36
N PRO A 234 10.63 21.17 13.17
CA PRO A 234 11.19 21.11 14.52
C PRO A 234 10.63 19.95 15.34
N ARG A 235 11.49 19.18 16.01
CA ARG A 235 11.12 17.97 16.76
C ARG A 235 10.00 18.24 17.77
N GLU A 236 10.03 19.41 18.41
CA GLU A 236 9.01 19.83 19.37
C GLU A 236 7.64 20.04 18.72
N VAL A 237 7.58 20.61 17.51
CA VAL A 237 6.33 20.74 16.75
C VAL A 237 5.79 19.36 16.39
N VAL A 238 6.64 18.44 15.92
CA VAL A 238 6.20 17.07 15.61
C VAL A 238 5.66 16.37 16.85
N ARG A 239 6.33 16.51 18.01
CA ARG A 239 5.86 15.96 19.29
C ARG A 239 4.48 16.50 19.67
N GLN A 240 4.28 17.81 19.60
CA GLN A 240 2.98 18.46 19.86
C GLN A 240 1.89 17.96 18.91
N VAL A 241 2.22 17.80 17.61
CA VAL A 241 1.29 17.24 16.62
C VAL A 241 0.89 15.80 16.98
N VAL A 242 1.85 14.95 17.36
CA VAL A 242 1.56 13.57 17.78
C VAL A 242 0.64 13.55 19.00
N GLU A 243 0.94 14.36 20.02
CA GLU A 243 0.15 14.46 21.26
C GLU A 243 -1.26 15.02 21.03
N ALA A 244 -1.41 15.98 20.12
CA ALA A 244 -2.70 16.56 19.75
C ALA A 244 -3.52 15.67 18.79
N THR A 245 -2.92 14.65 18.18
CA THR A 245 -3.60 13.85 17.15
C THR A 245 -4.40 12.71 17.78
N TYR A 246 -5.69 12.72 17.53
CA TYR A 246 -6.63 11.68 17.93
C TYR A 246 -7.69 11.45 16.84
N HIS A 247 -8.33 10.29 16.87
CA HIS A 247 -9.50 10.01 16.05
C HIS A 247 -10.66 9.53 16.94
N GLN A 248 -11.82 10.20 16.83
CA GLN A 248 -13.03 9.83 17.56
C GLN A 248 -13.97 9.05 16.65
N LEU A 249 -14.31 7.82 17.06
CA LEU A 249 -15.23 6.96 16.33
C LEU A 249 -16.65 7.16 16.86
N TRP A 250 -17.40 8.05 16.22
CA TRP A 250 -18.79 8.35 16.58
C TRP A 250 -19.79 7.37 15.95
N TRP A 251 -19.64 6.10 16.30
CA TRP A 251 -20.45 4.99 15.83
C TRP A 251 -21.39 4.48 16.92
N PRO A 252 -22.41 3.66 16.56
CA PRO A 252 -23.19 2.95 17.56
C PRO A 252 -22.29 2.15 18.51
N ARG A 253 -22.70 2.07 19.78
CA ARG A 253 -22.00 1.28 20.80
C ARG A 253 -21.93 -0.18 20.35
N HIS A 254 -20.76 -0.78 20.49
CA HIS A 254 -20.46 -2.14 20.02
C HIS A 254 -19.55 -2.87 21.01
N ASP A 255 -19.67 -2.49 22.27
CA ASP A 255 -18.85 -2.92 23.41
C ASP A 255 -19.30 -4.28 23.94
N ALA A 256 -20.61 -4.56 23.84
CA ALA A 256 -21.20 -5.85 24.17
C ALA A 256 -22.06 -6.36 23.00
N PRO A 257 -21.91 -7.64 22.60
CA PRO A 257 -22.75 -8.22 21.56
C PRO A 257 -24.20 -8.37 22.04
N VAL A 258 -25.15 -8.00 21.19
CA VAL A 258 -26.59 -8.27 21.41
C VAL A 258 -26.91 -9.72 21.06
N PHE A 259 -26.26 -10.25 20.02
CA PHE A 259 -26.40 -11.63 19.59
C PHE A 259 -25.08 -12.38 19.81
N PRO A 260 -24.99 -13.24 20.84
CA PRO A 260 -23.77 -14.00 21.12
C PRO A 260 -23.55 -15.08 20.06
N GLU A 261 -22.30 -15.55 19.96
CA GLU A 261 -21.96 -16.66 19.07
C GLU A 261 -22.73 -17.94 19.47
N GLY A 262 -23.22 -18.67 18.47
CA GLY A 262 -24.07 -19.86 18.68
C GLY A 262 -25.52 -19.55 19.08
N GLY A 263 -25.87 -18.29 19.34
CA GLY A 263 -27.24 -17.87 19.64
C GLY A 263 -28.11 -17.62 18.39
N PRO A 264 -29.40 -17.28 18.57
CA PRO A 264 -30.29 -16.93 17.46
C PRO A 264 -29.80 -15.63 16.80
N MET A 265 -29.59 -15.67 15.48
CA MET A 265 -29.05 -14.56 14.69
C MET A 265 -30.14 -13.79 13.93
N PRO A 266 -29.94 -12.48 13.64
CA PRO A 266 -30.84 -11.71 12.79
C PRO A 266 -31.10 -12.37 11.44
N ARG A 267 -32.33 -12.30 10.96
CA ARG A 267 -32.76 -12.91 9.71
C ARG A 267 -33.04 -11.84 8.66
N TRP A 268 -32.74 -12.14 7.41
CA TRP A 268 -33.12 -11.27 6.30
C TRP A 268 -34.61 -11.45 6.00
N ASP A 269 -35.35 -10.34 6.02
CA ASP A 269 -36.72 -10.28 5.52
C ASP A 269 -36.70 -9.79 4.06
N PRO A 270 -37.07 -10.64 3.08
CA PRO A 270 -37.03 -10.27 1.66
C PRO A 270 -38.10 -9.23 1.27
N THR A 271 -39.19 -9.13 2.03
CA THR A 271 -40.28 -8.18 1.78
C THR A 271 -39.89 -6.80 2.27
N LEU A 272 -39.35 -6.69 3.49
CA LEU A 272 -38.90 -5.43 4.05
C LEU A 272 -37.51 -5.01 3.55
N ARG A 273 -36.76 -5.94 2.94
CA ARG A 273 -35.35 -5.80 2.55
C ARG A 273 -34.48 -5.34 3.73
N GLN A 274 -34.73 -5.91 4.90
CA GLN A 274 -34.10 -5.53 6.16
C GLN A 274 -33.78 -6.76 7.02
N TYR A 275 -32.85 -6.60 7.94
CA TYR A 275 -32.61 -7.57 8.99
C TYR A 275 -33.58 -7.39 10.15
N VAL A 276 -34.21 -8.49 10.55
CA VAL A 276 -35.18 -8.55 11.66
C VAL A 276 -34.66 -9.38 12.82
N MET A 277 -35.16 -9.06 14.01
CA MET A 277 -34.94 -9.82 15.23
C MET A 277 -35.47 -11.26 15.06
N PRO A 278 -34.71 -12.29 15.49
CA PRO A 278 -35.10 -13.69 15.26
C PRO A 278 -36.33 -14.16 16.04
N ASP A 279 -36.63 -13.51 17.16
CA ASP A 279 -37.71 -13.85 18.10
C ASP A 279 -39.02 -13.10 17.80
N THR A 280 -38.92 -11.81 17.46
CA THR A 280 -40.06 -10.90 17.33
C THR A 280 -40.38 -10.53 15.89
N GLY A 281 -39.48 -10.79 14.93
CA GLY A 281 -39.62 -10.36 13.54
C GLY A 281 -39.56 -8.84 13.35
N ARG A 282 -39.24 -8.07 14.39
CA ARG A 282 -39.14 -6.61 14.30
C ARG A 282 -37.85 -6.20 13.58
N PRO A 283 -37.87 -5.19 12.70
CA PRO A 283 -36.66 -4.69 12.06
C PRO A 283 -35.64 -4.17 13.08
N LEU A 284 -34.37 -4.48 12.84
CA LEU A 284 -33.24 -3.90 13.56
C LEU A 284 -33.13 -2.39 13.27
N ALA A 285 -32.47 -1.65 14.16
CA ALA A 285 -32.23 -0.23 13.92
C ALA A 285 -31.35 -0.04 12.68
N THR A 286 -31.78 0.80 11.73
CA THR A 286 -30.95 1.17 10.58
C THR A 286 -29.72 1.96 11.03
N TRP A 287 -28.67 1.93 10.21
CA TRP A 287 -27.45 2.72 10.44
C TRP A 287 -27.75 4.20 10.72
N GLU A 288 -28.56 4.82 9.88
CA GLU A 288 -28.95 6.23 10.00
C GLU A 288 -29.72 6.52 11.29
N ARG A 289 -30.64 5.63 11.68
CA ARG A 289 -31.40 5.76 12.92
C ARG A 289 -30.48 5.64 14.13
N ALA A 290 -29.51 4.73 14.08
CA ALA A 290 -28.52 4.56 15.14
C ALA A 290 -27.63 5.82 15.26
N LEU A 291 -27.19 6.41 14.14
CA LEU A 291 -26.45 7.66 14.15
C LEU A 291 -27.30 8.85 14.62
N LYS A 292 -28.58 8.93 14.25
CA LYS A 292 -29.51 9.97 14.72
C LYS A 292 -29.74 9.90 16.22
N ARG A 293 -29.74 8.70 16.81
CA ARG A 293 -29.82 8.53 18.27
C ARG A 293 -28.61 9.12 18.98
N ILE A 294 -27.41 8.93 18.42
CA ILE A 294 -26.17 9.54 18.94
C ILE A 294 -26.24 11.06 18.83
N ASP A 295 -26.69 11.59 17.70
CA ASP A 295 -26.82 13.05 17.49
C ASP A 295 -27.82 13.71 18.43
N GLY A 296 -28.90 13.01 18.78
CA GLY A 296 -29.93 13.52 19.68
C GLY A 296 -29.58 13.41 21.16
N ASP A 297 -28.48 12.75 21.52
CA ASP A 297 -28.07 12.55 22.90
C ASP A 297 -26.99 13.58 23.29
N PRO A 298 -27.30 14.55 24.18
CA PRO A 298 -26.34 15.58 24.59
C PRO A 298 -25.17 15.02 25.42
N TYR A 299 -25.28 13.79 25.92
CA TYR A 299 -24.25 13.10 26.70
C TYR A 299 -23.58 11.98 25.91
N ALA A 300 -23.81 11.90 24.59
CA ALA A 300 -23.19 10.87 23.78
C ALA A 300 -21.67 10.93 23.87
N GLU A 301 -21.06 9.77 24.06
CA GLU A 301 -19.61 9.58 24.00
C GLU A 301 -19.23 8.83 22.71
N PRO A 302 -18.03 9.10 22.15
CA PRO A 302 -17.54 8.31 21.03
C PRO A 302 -17.42 6.83 21.45
N ALA A 303 -17.73 5.91 20.55
CA ALA A 303 -17.61 4.48 20.80
C ALA A 303 -16.16 4.05 21.00
N HIS A 304 -15.21 4.76 20.38
CA HIS A 304 -13.78 4.54 20.55
C HIS A 304 -12.98 5.82 20.29
N VAL A 305 -11.83 5.98 20.95
CA VAL A 305 -10.90 7.09 20.72
C VAL A 305 -9.49 6.53 20.52
N LEU A 306 -8.94 6.77 19.32
CA LEU A 306 -7.59 6.34 18.96
C LEU A 306 -6.60 7.47 19.19
N ARG A 307 -5.40 7.12 19.67
CA ARG A 307 -4.26 8.03 19.85
C ARG A 307 -2.95 7.29 19.54
N PHE A 308 -1.91 8.05 19.22
CA PHE A 308 -0.56 7.50 19.24
C PHE A 308 -0.09 7.24 20.67
N GLY A 309 0.85 6.32 20.82
CA GLY A 309 1.60 6.15 22.05
C GLY A 309 2.60 7.29 22.27
N VAL A 310 3.19 7.32 23.47
CA VAL A 310 4.22 8.29 23.85
C VAL A 310 5.54 8.13 23.09
N GLN A 311 5.78 6.98 22.45
CA GLN A 311 7.03 6.71 21.75
C GLN A 311 7.00 7.23 20.30
N MET A 312 7.93 8.14 20.00
CA MET A 312 8.21 8.66 18.66
C MET A 312 9.73 8.60 18.41
N ASP A 313 10.13 8.11 17.23
CA ASP A 313 11.50 8.23 16.73
C ASP A 313 11.55 9.29 15.62
N TYR A 314 12.46 10.25 15.77
CA TYR A 314 12.65 11.37 14.86
C TYR A 314 14.13 11.47 14.52
N GLN A 315 14.46 11.47 13.23
CA GLN A 315 15.83 11.56 12.72
C GLN A 315 15.89 12.55 11.56
N GLY A 316 16.87 13.47 11.59
CA GLY A 316 17.21 14.28 10.43
C GLY A 316 18.12 13.49 9.48
N ILE A 317 17.84 13.54 8.18
CA ILE A 317 18.55 12.81 7.14
C ILE A 317 19.04 13.80 6.08
N LEU A 318 20.30 13.67 5.68
CA LEU A 318 20.90 14.45 4.59
C LEU A 318 20.90 13.65 3.29
N ALA A 319 20.75 14.36 2.17
CA ALA A 319 20.93 13.81 0.84
C ALA A 319 22.33 13.20 0.69
N GLY A 320 22.45 12.11 -0.08
CA GLY A 320 23.72 11.41 -0.32
C GLY A 320 24.31 10.64 0.86
N SER A 321 23.70 10.69 2.06
CA SER A 321 24.19 9.94 3.22
C SER A 321 23.92 8.43 3.10
N ALA A 322 24.82 7.59 3.62
CA ALA A 322 24.59 6.14 3.71
C ALA A 322 23.35 5.80 4.57
N ASP A 323 22.98 6.66 5.53
CA ASP A 323 21.78 6.45 6.33
C ASP A 323 20.50 6.57 5.48
N ARG A 324 20.45 7.47 4.48
CA ARG A 324 19.32 7.60 3.56
C ARG A 324 18.96 6.25 2.91
N ASP A 325 19.93 5.59 2.28
CA ASP A 325 19.67 4.33 1.57
C ASP A 325 19.31 3.19 2.53
N ARG A 326 19.89 3.19 3.73
CA ARG A 326 19.49 2.27 4.81
C ARG A 326 18.01 2.48 5.21
N ARG A 327 17.56 3.73 5.37
CA ARG A 327 16.17 4.05 5.71
C ARG A 327 15.18 3.72 4.58
N ILE A 328 15.55 3.95 3.33
CA ILE A 328 14.75 3.49 2.17
C ILE A 328 14.61 1.97 2.19
N GLY A 329 15.71 1.26 2.46
CA GLY A 329 15.69 -0.19 2.62
C GLY A 329 14.75 -0.64 3.75
N TYR A 330 14.74 0.11 4.86
CA TYR A 330 13.87 -0.12 6.01
C TYR A 330 12.39 0.13 5.69
N LEU A 331 12.03 1.29 5.11
CA LEU A 331 10.65 1.61 4.68
C LEU A 331 10.06 0.51 3.81
N THR A 332 10.88 0.03 2.86
CA THR A 332 10.44 -0.94 1.86
C THR A 332 10.54 -2.40 2.33
N LYS A 333 11.12 -2.66 3.51
CA LYS A 333 11.40 -4.01 4.02
C LYS A 333 10.13 -4.85 4.21
N TYR A 334 9.03 -4.23 4.60
CA TYR A 334 7.80 -4.94 4.97
C TYR A 334 6.67 -4.83 3.95
N LEU A 335 6.93 -4.18 2.81
CA LEU A 335 5.95 -4.06 1.72
C LEU A 335 5.50 -5.42 1.20
N THR A 336 6.41 -6.39 1.25
CA THR A 336 6.20 -7.71 0.69
C THR A 336 5.83 -8.76 1.73
N LYS A 337 5.90 -8.43 3.02
CA LYS A 337 5.60 -9.34 4.14
C LYS A 337 4.13 -9.24 4.54
N THR A 338 3.58 -10.25 5.20
CA THR A 338 2.27 -10.14 5.84
C THR A 338 2.35 -9.35 7.16
N ILE A 339 1.25 -8.71 7.59
CA ILE A 339 1.20 -8.00 8.88
C ILE A 339 1.20 -9.02 10.03
N ALA A 340 0.57 -10.17 9.84
CA ALA A 340 0.67 -11.28 10.77
C ALA A 340 2.07 -11.92 10.86
N GLY A 341 2.99 -11.60 9.96
CA GLY A 341 4.23 -12.36 9.80
C GLY A 341 4.00 -13.73 9.14
N GLU A 342 5.08 -14.35 8.69
CA GLU A 342 5.02 -15.64 7.99
C GLU A 342 4.83 -16.76 9.00
N ARG A 343 3.75 -17.54 8.89
CA ARG A 343 3.34 -18.54 9.90
C ARG A 343 4.43 -19.55 10.25
N LYS A 344 5.30 -19.89 9.28
CA LYS A 344 6.43 -20.81 9.44
C LYS A 344 7.57 -20.25 10.30
N GLU A 345 7.71 -18.92 10.35
CA GLU A 345 8.76 -18.21 11.09
C GLU A 345 8.32 -17.89 12.53
N LEU A 346 7.02 -17.95 12.81
CA LEU A 346 6.47 -17.61 14.12
C LEU A 346 6.61 -18.77 15.10
N THR A 347 6.98 -18.46 16.34
CA THR A 347 6.86 -19.42 17.46
C THR A 347 5.38 -19.75 17.75
N ARG A 348 5.12 -20.83 18.50
CA ARG A 348 3.76 -21.19 18.93
C ARG A 348 3.06 -20.02 19.64
N ARG A 349 3.72 -19.38 20.60
CA ARG A 349 3.17 -18.24 21.36
C ARG A 349 2.86 -17.05 20.46
N GLN A 350 3.73 -16.77 19.49
CA GLN A 350 3.48 -15.68 18.54
C GLN A 350 2.28 -15.96 17.64
N ARG A 351 2.04 -17.24 17.27
CA ARG A 351 0.83 -17.63 16.52
C ARG A 351 -0.43 -17.49 17.37
N GLU A 352 -0.42 -18.00 18.59
CA GLU A 352 -1.55 -17.88 19.54
C GLU A 352 -1.89 -16.41 19.80
N HIS A 353 -0.88 -15.54 19.98
CA HIS A 353 -1.09 -14.10 20.10
C HIS A 353 -1.72 -13.47 18.85
N ALA A 354 -1.31 -13.90 17.65
CA ALA A 354 -1.90 -13.44 16.39
C ALA A 354 -3.37 -13.87 16.24
N GLU A 355 -3.63 -15.13 16.56
CA GLU A 355 -4.94 -15.77 16.46
C GLU A 355 -5.92 -15.11 17.45
N ARG A 356 -5.48 -14.83 18.69
CA ARG A 356 -6.30 -14.11 19.70
C ARG A 356 -6.61 -12.66 19.30
N LEU A 357 -5.66 -11.94 18.70
CA LEU A 357 -5.93 -10.61 18.14
C LEU A 357 -6.90 -10.69 16.95
N HIS A 358 -6.70 -11.66 16.07
CA HIS A 358 -7.57 -11.88 14.91
C HIS A 358 -8.99 -12.28 15.30
N GLU A 359 -9.15 -13.01 16.39
CA GLU A 359 -10.45 -13.38 16.95
C GLU A 359 -11.26 -12.14 17.36
N GLU A 360 -10.66 -11.15 18.01
CA GLU A 360 -11.31 -9.87 18.29
C GLU A 360 -11.67 -9.13 16.99
N ILE A 361 -10.70 -9.02 16.06
CA ILE A 361 -10.88 -8.35 14.77
C ILE A 361 -12.04 -8.98 13.99
N ARG A 362 -12.21 -10.30 14.03
CA ARG A 362 -13.27 -11.02 13.32
C ARG A 362 -14.66 -10.47 13.64
N TRP A 363 -14.90 -10.03 14.88
CA TRP A 363 -16.23 -9.64 15.37
C TRP A 363 -16.46 -8.14 15.51
N LEU A 364 -15.40 -7.33 15.47
CA LEU A 364 -15.49 -5.88 15.57
C LEU A 364 -15.90 -5.27 14.20
N PRO A 365 -16.76 -4.25 14.15
CA PRO A 365 -17.09 -3.59 12.88
C PRO A 365 -15.89 -2.80 12.34
N CYS A 366 -15.52 -3.01 11.08
CA CYS A 366 -14.41 -2.26 10.44
C CYS A 366 -14.87 -1.00 9.69
N SER A 367 -16.13 -0.93 9.27
CA SER A 367 -16.74 0.17 8.50
C SER A 367 -18.26 0.23 8.76
N PRO A 368 -18.96 1.29 8.31
CA PRO A 368 -20.43 1.38 8.38
C PRO A 368 -21.18 0.22 7.69
N GLU A 369 -20.64 -0.32 6.60
CA GLU A 369 -21.19 -1.40 5.78
C GLU A 369 -20.85 -2.80 6.34
N CYS A 370 -20.06 -2.86 7.41
CA CYS A 370 -19.55 -4.12 7.93
C CYS A 370 -20.67 -5.01 8.48
N SER A 371 -20.74 -6.27 8.03
CA SER A 371 -21.76 -7.24 8.49
C SER A 371 -21.74 -7.50 10.00
N ASN A 372 -20.65 -7.16 10.69
CA ASN A 372 -20.54 -7.28 12.14
C ASN A 372 -21.51 -6.37 12.90
N TRP A 373 -22.05 -5.31 12.29
CA TRP A 373 -23.11 -4.51 12.92
C TRP A 373 -24.32 -5.32 13.35
N LEU A 374 -24.64 -6.38 12.61
CA LEU A 374 -25.74 -7.29 12.93
C LEU A 374 -25.55 -7.95 14.31
N ARG A 375 -24.31 -8.19 14.75
CA ARG A 375 -23.98 -8.72 16.09
C ARG A 375 -24.39 -7.76 17.21
N TYR A 376 -24.40 -6.46 16.91
CA TYR A 376 -24.67 -5.39 17.85
C TYR A 376 -26.08 -4.80 17.70
N GLY A 377 -26.98 -5.48 16.99
CA GLY A 377 -28.38 -5.04 16.86
C GLY A 377 -28.61 -3.85 15.93
N VAL A 378 -27.63 -3.54 15.08
CA VAL A 378 -27.70 -2.47 14.09
C VAL A 378 -27.59 -3.05 12.69
N GLN A 379 -28.40 -2.57 11.75
CA GLN A 379 -28.23 -2.91 10.35
C GLN A 379 -27.05 -2.13 9.78
N PRO A 380 -26.12 -2.79 9.06
CA PRO A 380 -25.04 -2.08 8.37
C PRO A 380 -25.63 -1.10 7.35
N LYS A 381 -24.84 -0.09 6.98
CA LYS A 381 -25.18 0.79 5.85
C LYS A 381 -25.31 -0.07 4.58
N ASN A 382 -26.38 0.12 3.82
CA ASN A 382 -26.70 -0.63 2.60
C ASN A 382 -26.69 -2.17 2.80
N PRO A 383 -27.55 -2.71 3.69
CA PRO A 383 -27.54 -4.13 4.00
C PRO A 383 -28.00 -4.96 2.80
N VAL A 384 -27.32 -6.08 2.54
CA VAL A 384 -27.73 -7.05 1.51
C VAL A 384 -28.03 -8.41 2.14
N ALA A 385 -28.86 -9.21 1.46
CA ALA A 385 -29.15 -10.57 1.89
C ALA A 385 -27.87 -11.40 2.02
N GLY A 386 -27.80 -12.24 3.05
CA GLY A 386 -26.69 -13.17 3.25
C GLY A 386 -25.50 -12.63 4.06
N MET A 387 -25.48 -11.33 4.40
CA MET A 387 -24.51 -10.81 5.37
C MET A 387 -24.64 -11.54 6.72
N LYS A 388 -23.51 -11.92 7.30
CA LYS A 388 -23.42 -12.62 8.60
C LYS A 388 -22.35 -11.99 9.49
N PRO A 389 -22.59 -11.86 10.80
CA PRO A 389 -21.55 -11.56 11.78
C PRO A 389 -20.36 -12.51 11.65
N GLY A 390 -19.14 -11.97 11.77
CA GLY A 390 -17.89 -12.72 11.73
C GLY A 390 -17.44 -13.15 10.33
N GLN A 391 -18.15 -12.72 9.28
CA GLN A 391 -17.91 -13.10 7.88
C GLN A 391 -17.84 -11.88 6.94
N CYS A 392 -17.43 -10.72 7.46
CA CYS A 392 -17.23 -9.55 6.62
C CYS A 392 -16.10 -9.81 5.59
N PRO A 393 -16.31 -9.56 4.29
CA PRO A 393 -15.33 -9.87 3.25
C PRO A 393 -14.18 -8.85 3.17
N LYS A 394 -14.26 -7.74 3.92
CA LYS A 394 -13.25 -6.68 3.87
C LYS A 394 -11.89 -7.22 4.36
N ARG A 395 -10.82 -6.83 3.65
CA ARG A 395 -9.44 -7.28 3.89
C ARG A 395 -8.95 -7.09 5.33
N ALA A 396 -9.50 -6.12 6.06
CA ALA A 396 -9.18 -5.89 7.47
C ALA A 396 -9.39 -7.14 8.34
N HIS A 397 -10.37 -7.98 8.00
CA HIS A 397 -10.69 -9.23 8.72
C HIS A 397 -9.86 -10.43 8.29
N GLU A 398 -8.97 -10.29 7.29
CA GLU A 398 -8.03 -11.36 6.94
C GLU A 398 -6.93 -11.45 8.01
N LEU A 399 -6.59 -12.68 8.41
CA LEU A 399 -5.49 -12.93 9.35
C LEU A 399 -4.19 -12.26 8.88
N ASP A 400 -3.90 -12.28 7.59
CA ASP A 400 -2.71 -11.66 7.00
C ASP A 400 -2.56 -10.16 7.28
N ASN A 401 -3.67 -9.45 7.50
CA ASN A 401 -3.73 -8.00 7.62
C ASN A 401 -3.96 -7.52 9.07
N LEU A 402 -4.37 -8.41 9.98
CA LEU A 402 -4.58 -8.13 11.42
C LEU A 402 -5.22 -6.77 11.69
N GLY A 403 -6.36 -6.49 11.06
CA GLY A 403 -7.14 -5.28 11.28
C GLY A 403 -6.79 -4.13 10.32
N TYR A 404 -5.59 -4.09 9.74
CA TYR A 404 -5.23 -3.01 8.83
C TYR A 404 -5.64 -3.33 7.37
N GLY A 405 -6.87 -2.96 7.00
CA GLY A 405 -7.40 -3.16 5.65
C GLY A 405 -6.95 -2.15 4.59
N GLY A 406 -6.27 -1.07 4.99
CA GLY A 406 -5.86 0.02 4.11
C GLY A 406 -4.60 -0.23 3.28
N ARG A 407 -4.22 0.77 2.48
CA ARG A 407 -2.97 0.76 1.70
C ARG A 407 -1.77 0.80 2.65
N ARG A 408 -0.84 -0.15 2.50
CA ARG A 408 0.37 -0.23 3.34
C ARG A 408 1.51 0.68 2.89
N VAL A 409 1.45 1.19 1.67
CA VAL A 409 2.33 2.24 1.15
C VAL A 409 1.49 3.48 0.97
N LEU A 410 1.87 4.55 1.64
CA LEU A 410 1.22 5.85 1.58
C LEU A 410 2.22 6.80 0.95
N VAL A 411 1.93 7.29 -0.26
CA VAL A 411 2.81 8.22 -0.98
C VAL A 411 1.98 9.44 -1.33
N SER A 412 2.46 10.62 -0.99
CA SER A 412 1.81 11.87 -1.39
C SER A 412 1.82 12.03 -2.91
N ARG A 413 0.76 12.60 -3.50
CA ARG A 413 0.65 12.77 -4.96
C ARG A 413 1.82 13.57 -5.54
N LYS A 414 2.19 14.68 -4.89
CA LYS A 414 3.31 15.56 -5.28
C LYS A 414 4.66 15.08 -4.72
N TRP A 415 4.81 13.77 -4.47
CA TRP A 415 6.10 13.20 -4.05
C TRP A 415 7.12 13.21 -5.18
N THR A 416 6.81 12.70 -6.37
CA THR A 416 7.71 12.85 -7.53
C THR A 416 7.05 13.55 -8.72
N GLY A 417 5.73 13.78 -8.67
CA GLY A 417 4.97 14.19 -9.87
C GLY A 417 4.89 13.08 -10.94
N LYS A 418 5.20 11.83 -10.57
CA LYS A 418 5.25 10.68 -11.49
C LYS A 418 4.35 9.56 -11.01
N THR A 419 3.69 8.87 -11.94
CA THR A 419 2.97 7.63 -11.69
C THR A 419 3.93 6.45 -11.55
N LEU A 420 3.44 5.30 -11.07
CA LEU A 420 4.24 4.07 -11.04
C LEU A 420 4.60 3.56 -12.45
N ALA A 421 3.78 3.89 -13.46
CA ALA A 421 4.06 3.56 -14.85
C ALA A 421 5.26 4.37 -15.35
N ASP A 422 5.33 5.67 -15.02
CA ASP A 422 6.45 6.53 -15.38
C ASP A 422 7.75 6.05 -14.71
N HIS A 423 7.70 5.73 -13.40
CA HIS A 423 8.85 5.12 -12.71
C HIS A 423 9.30 3.81 -13.36
N LYS A 424 8.38 3.03 -13.93
CA LYS A 424 8.72 1.80 -14.66
C LYS A 424 9.32 2.12 -16.03
N ALA A 425 8.81 3.14 -16.73
CA ALA A 425 9.35 3.61 -18.00
C ALA A 425 10.77 4.14 -17.85
N ASP A 426 11.03 4.98 -16.84
CA ASP A 426 12.37 5.50 -16.52
C ASP A 426 13.39 4.37 -16.33
N ARG A 427 13.01 3.29 -15.63
CA ARG A 427 13.88 2.12 -15.46
C ARG A 427 14.16 1.39 -16.76
N THR A 428 13.15 1.23 -17.60
CA THR A 428 13.29 0.61 -18.91
C THR A 428 14.23 1.44 -19.78
N GLU A 429 14.09 2.77 -19.73
CA GLU A 429 14.93 3.71 -20.47
C GLU A 429 16.39 3.64 -20.04
N VAL A 430 16.68 3.58 -18.73
CA VAL A 430 18.06 3.38 -18.23
C VAL A 430 18.66 2.07 -18.77
N VAL A 431 17.88 0.99 -18.81
CA VAL A 431 18.34 -0.29 -19.39
C VAL A 431 18.58 -0.16 -20.89
N ARG A 432 17.68 0.50 -21.62
CA ARG A 432 17.80 0.75 -23.05
C ARG A 432 19.06 1.56 -23.37
N GLN A 433 19.33 2.63 -22.64
CA GLN A 433 20.52 3.47 -22.81
C GLN A 433 21.80 2.68 -22.55
N ALA A 434 21.84 1.89 -21.48
CA ALA A 434 23.00 1.05 -21.17
C ALA A 434 23.28 0.03 -22.29
N LEU A 435 22.24 -0.65 -22.79
CA LEU A 435 22.37 -1.60 -23.90
C LEU A 435 22.81 -0.91 -25.20
N ALA A 436 22.23 0.24 -25.52
CA ALA A 436 22.57 1.02 -26.71
C ALA A 436 24.04 1.49 -26.68
N ALA A 437 24.55 1.90 -25.52
CA ALA A 437 25.97 2.27 -25.36
C ALA A 437 26.94 1.11 -25.64
N ALA A 438 26.48 -0.13 -25.47
CA ALA A 438 27.21 -1.35 -25.82
C ALA A 438 26.94 -1.85 -27.25
N GLY A 439 26.20 -1.09 -28.06
CA GLY A 439 25.79 -1.49 -29.42
C GLY A 439 24.78 -2.64 -29.45
N ILE A 440 24.10 -2.91 -28.33
CA ILE A 440 23.05 -3.92 -28.24
C ILE A 440 21.69 -3.23 -28.41
N GLU A 441 20.98 -3.58 -29.47
CA GLU A 441 19.60 -3.14 -29.66
C GLU A 441 18.67 -3.91 -28.72
N MET A 442 17.94 -3.18 -27.88
CA MET A 442 16.89 -3.76 -27.05
C MET A 442 15.69 -4.09 -27.94
N GLU A 443 15.12 -5.28 -27.79
CA GLU A 443 13.88 -5.61 -28.50
C GLU A 443 12.79 -4.57 -28.18
N ASP A 444 12.12 -4.09 -29.24
CA ASP A 444 11.05 -3.10 -29.12
C ASP A 444 9.93 -3.65 -28.22
N VAL A 445 9.65 -2.92 -27.15
CA VAL A 445 8.66 -3.28 -26.13
C VAL A 445 7.23 -3.16 -26.69
N ASP A 446 7.04 -2.28 -27.68
CA ASP A 446 5.76 -2.04 -28.35
C ASP A 446 5.59 -2.87 -29.63
N ARG A 447 6.53 -3.78 -29.92
CA ARG A 447 6.50 -4.68 -31.08
C ARG A 447 5.19 -5.43 -31.25
N TYR A 448 4.49 -5.73 -30.16
CA TYR A 448 3.20 -6.42 -30.14
C TYR A 448 2.08 -5.54 -29.56
N SER A 449 2.12 -4.23 -29.83
CA SER A 449 1.10 -3.30 -29.36
C SER A 449 -0.30 -3.73 -29.83
N ALA A 450 -1.27 -3.69 -28.91
CA ALA A 450 -2.67 -3.94 -29.21
C ALA A 450 -3.27 -2.89 -30.17
N THR A 451 -2.63 -1.72 -30.31
CA THR A 451 -3.04 -0.66 -31.24
C THR A 451 -2.39 -0.79 -32.62
N ALA A 452 -1.48 -1.74 -32.83
CA ALA A 452 -0.87 -1.96 -34.13
C ALA A 452 -1.94 -2.52 -35.09
N THR A 453 -2.09 -1.89 -36.24
CA THR A 453 -3.02 -2.33 -37.28
C THR A 453 -2.31 -3.10 -38.38
N ASP A 454 -3.03 -4.00 -39.03
CA ASP A 454 -2.61 -4.62 -40.28
C ASP A 454 -2.85 -3.68 -41.47
N ASP A 455 -2.55 -4.18 -42.67
CA ASP A 455 -2.65 -3.42 -43.92
C ASP A 455 -4.11 -3.04 -44.25
N ASP A 456 -5.09 -3.71 -43.62
CA ASP A 456 -6.54 -3.48 -43.76
C ASP A 456 -7.12 -2.61 -42.63
N GLY A 457 -6.28 -2.05 -41.76
CA GLY A 457 -6.70 -1.21 -40.63
C GLY A 457 -7.33 -1.97 -39.46
N LYS A 458 -7.25 -3.31 -39.42
CA LYS A 458 -7.72 -4.14 -38.31
C LYS A 458 -6.60 -4.38 -37.30
N PRO A 459 -6.90 -4.73 -36.04
CA PRO A 459 -5.87 -5.06 -35.05
C PRO A 459 -5.00 -6.23 -35.53
N ARG A 460 -3.69 -5.99 -35.64
CA ARG A 460 -2.73 -7.01 -36.07
C ARG A 460 -2.47 -8.05 -34.99
N TYR A 461 -2.42 -7.60 -33.73
CA TYR A 461 -2.07 -8.43 -32.58
C TYR A 461 -3.29 -8.60 -31.68
N ILE A 462 -3.84 -9.80 -31.66
CA ILE A 462 -4.99 -10.15 -30.82
C ILE A 462 -4.48 -10.89 -29.60
N TRP A 463 -4.79 -10.36 -28.42
CA TRP A 463 -4.41 -10.92 -27.13
C TRP A 463 -5.63 -11.59 -26.49
N SER A 464 -5.49 -12.86 -26.10
CA SER A 464 -6.52 -13.61 -25.38
C SER A 464 -5.95 -14.27 -24.12
N PRO A 465 -6.66 -14.19 -22.97
CA PRO A 465 -6.22 -14.89 -21.77
C PRO A 465 -6.38 -16.40 -21.97
N LEU A 466 -5.31 -17.14 -21.66
CA LEU A 466 -5.36 -18.59 -21.60
C LEU A 466 -5.72 -18.99 -20.16
N ASP A 467 -6.81 -19.74 -19.95
CA ASP A 467 -7.13 -20.23 -18.60
C ASP A 467 -6.03 -21.22 -18.17
N PRO A 468 -5.43 -21.06 -16.97
CA PRO A 468 -4.46 -22.01 -16.43
C PRO A 468 -4.96 -23.46 -16.36
N LYS A 469 -6.29 -23.68 -16.30
CA LYS A 469 -6.92 -25.01 -16.33
C LYS A 469 -6.92 -25.62 -17.73
N ASP A 470 -6.89 -24.79 -18.77
CA ASP A 470 -6.87 -25.19 -20.18
C ASP A 470 -5.43 -25.35 -20.71
N THR A 471 -4.43 -24.91 -19.92
CA THR A 471 -3.01 -25.11 -20.25
C THR A 471 -2.53 -26.46 -19.75
N ASP A 472 -2.02 -27.33 -20.63
CA ASP A 472 -1.42 -28.58 -20.19
C ASP A 472 -0.16 -28.31 -19.33
N PRO A 473 0.09 -29.10 -18.26
CA PRO A 473 1.22 -28.88 -17.37
C PRO A 473 2.60 -28.86 -18.06
N PRO A 474 2.89 -29.69 -19.08
CA PRO A 474 4.12 -29.60 -19.87
C PRO A 474 4.32 -28.23 -20.55
N THR A 475 3.30 -27.70 -21.22
CA THR A 475 3.35 -26.38 -21.87
C THR A 475 3.63 -25.27 -20.85
N TYR A 476 2.95 -25.29 -19.70
CA TYR A 476 3.21 -24.31 -18.64
C TYR A 476 4.66 -24.36 -18.12
N LYS A 477 5.23 -25.57 -17.97
CA LYS A 477 6.64 -25.74 -17.59
C LYS A 477 7.59 -25.18 -18.63
N GLN A 478 7.34 -25.44 -19.92
CA GLN A 478 8.17 -24.94 -21.03
C GLN A 478 8.18 -23.41 -21.06
N ILE A 479 7.02 -22.78 -20.89
CA ILE A 479 6.91 -21.32 -20.86
C ILE A 479 7.79 -20.72 -19.76
N ILE A 480 7.75 -21.29 -18.55
CA ILE A 480 8.60 -20.81 -17.44
C ILE A 480 10.09 -21.04 -17.73
N LEU A 481 10.46 -22.20 -18.28
CA LEU A 481 11.85 -22.51 -18.63
C LEU A 481 12.40 -21.54 -19.70
N THR A 482 11.60 -21.24 -20.73
CA THR A 482 11.95 -20.23 -21.73
C THR A 482 12.11 -18.85 -21.09
N ALA A 483 11.18 -18.44 -20.22
CA ALA A 483 11.27 -17.17 -19.51
C ALA A 483 12.53 -17.08 -18.60
N ILE A 484 12.97 -18.20 -18.01
CA ILE A 484 14.23 -18.28 -17.26
C ILE A 484 15.42 -18.07 -18.19
N ALA A 485 15.46 -18.76 -19.32
CA ALA A 485 16.54 -18.62 -20.31
C ALA A 485 16.63 -17.19 -20.85
N ASP A 486 15.49 -16.58 -21.19
CA ASP A 486 15.41 -15.18 -21.63
C ASP A 486 15.91 -14.23 -20.55
N LYS A 487 15.48 -14.43 -19.30
CA LYS A 487 15.92 -13.58 -18.19
C LYS A 487 17.42 -13.66 -17.92
N GLN A 488 18.00 -14.86 -18.02
CA GLN A 488 19.44 -15.05 -17.91
C GLN A 488 20.19 -14.35 -19.04
N ARG A 489 19.73 -14.52 -20.29
CA ARG A 489 20.30 -13.87 -21.47
C ARG A 489 20.30 -12.35 -21.33
N TRP A 490 19.14 -11.76 -21.03
CA TRP A 490 19.01 -10.30 -20.84
C TRP A 490 19.88 -9.78 -19.70
N ARG A 491 19.99 -10.53 -18.59
CA ARG A 491 20.87 -10.14 -17.49
C ARG A 491 22.34 -10.15 -17.91
N ALA A 492 22.78 -11.18 -18.62
CA ALA A 492 24.15 -11.25 -19.12
C ALA A 492 24.47 -10.10 -20.08
N GLN A 493 23.54 -9.78 -21.00
CA GLN A 493 23.66 -8.63 -21.91
C GLN A 493 23.77 -7.31 -21.14
N TYR A 494 22.91 -7.08 -20.14
CA TYR A 494 22.94 -5.86 -19.35
C TYR A 494 24.21 -5.71 -18.50
N GLU A 495 24.67 -6.77 -17.83
CA GLU A 495 25.91 -6.71 -17.04
C GLU A 495 27.14 -6.48 -17.94
N GLN A 496 27.18 -7.12 -19.12
CA GLN A 496 28.22 -6.87 -20.12
C GLN A 496 28.20 -5.42 -20.60
N ALA A 497 27.02 -4.90 -20.93
CA ALA A 497 26.86 -3.53 -21.38
C ALA A 497 27.29 -2.52 -20.32
N LYS A 498 26.91 -2.75 -19.07
CA LYS A 498 27.31 -1.93 -17.93
C LYS A 498 28.83 -1.94 -17.72
N ALA A 499 29.48 -3.09 -17.86
CA ALA A 499 30.93 -3.21 -17.74
C ALA A 499 31.67 -2.45 -18.85
N GLN A 500 31.13 -2.42 -20.07
CA GLN A 500 31.70 -1.70 -21.21
C GLN A 500 31.52 -0.18 -21.10
N ALA A 501 30.37 0.27 -20.62
CA ALA A 501 30.03 1.69 -20.53
C ALA A 501 30.69 2.42 -19.35
N GLY A 502 31.35 1.72 -18.43
CA GLY A 502 31.99 2.32 -17.25
C GLY A 502 31.01 3.00 -16.29
N CYS A 503 29.70 2.74 -16.42
CA CYS A 503 28.66 3.46 -15.68
C CYS A 503 28.72 3.19 -14.17
N ASP A 504 28.75 4.26 -13.38
CA ASP A 504 28.68 4.21 -11.92
C ASP A 504 27.36 3.53 -11.47
N PRO A 505 27.40 2.52 -10.57
CA PRO A 505 26.21 1.92 -9.97
C PRO A 505 25.29 2.88 -9.20
N GLY A 506 25.60 4.17 -9.08
CA GLY A 506 24.80 5.18 -8.37
C GLY A 506 23.74 5.94 -9.18
N ASN A 507 23.82 5.99 -10.51
CA ASN A 507 22.90 6.80 -11.33
C ASN A 507 21.65 5.99 -11.74
N TYR A 508 20.52 6.28 -11.10
CA TYR A 508 19.23 5.60 -11.32
C TYR A 508 18.21 6.49 -12.04
N SER A 509 18.63 7.65 -12.54
CA SER A 509 17.75 8.67 -13.10
C SER A 509 18.06 8.89 -14.58
N ALA A 510 17.10 8.60 -15.46
CA ALA A 510 17.22 8.89 -16.89
C ALA A 510 17.37 10.41 -17.17
N THR A 511 16.98 11.26 -16.22
CA THR A 511 17.09 12.73 -16.32
C THR A 511 18.51 13.27 -16.04
N GLU A 512 19.37 12.54 -15.33
CA GLU A 512 20.75 13.02 -15.04
C GLU A 512 21.72 12.69 -16.19
N ALA A 513 21.57 11.54 -16.85
CA ALA A 513 22.42 11.14 -17.97
C ALA A 513 22.31 12.07 -19.20
N ALA A 514 21.16 12.77 -19.35
CA ALA A 514 20.97 13.76 -20.42
C ALA A 514 21.79 15.05 -20.21
N ARG A 515 22.17 15.38 -18.96
CA ARG A 515 22.98 16.58 -18.66
C ARG A 515 24.46 16.38 -18.96
N GLU A 516 25.02 15.19 -18.72
CA GLU A 516 26.46 14.92 -18.95
C GLU A 516 26.84 14.86 -20.43
N HIS A 517 25.91 14.57 -21.33
CA HIS A 517 26.17 14.56 -22.78
C HIS A 517 25.97 15.93 -23.47
N GLY A 518 25.53 16.97 -22.74
CA GLY A 518 25.25 18.30 -23.29
C GLY A 518 26.39 19.32 -23.23
N GLU A 519 27.43 19.11 -22.41
CA GLU A 519 28.48 20.12 -22.17
C GLU A 519 29.79 19.90 -22.95
N GLY A 520 29.83 18.94 -23.88
CA GLY A 520 31.04 18.56 -24.63
C GLY A 520 31.28 19.27 -25.96
N ALA A 521 30.48 20.27 -26.35
CA ALA A 521 30.55 20.85 -27.70
C ALA A 521 30.46 22.38 -27.74
N MET A 522 31.40 23.09 -27.12
CA MET A 522 31.80 24.42 -27.59
C MET A 522 33.31 24.62 -27.37
N GLY A 523 34.08 24.17 -28.36
CA GLY A 523 35.46 24.62 -28.55
C GLY A 523 35.46 26.00 -29.18
N HIS A 524 36.02 26.98 -28.49
CA HIS A 524 36.31 28.30 -29.04
C HIS A 524 37.55 28.23 -29.93
N GLY A 525 37.33 28.47 -31.23
CA GLY A 525 38.19 29.36 -32.01
C GLY A 525 37.76 30.82 -31.79
#